data_AF-A0A0P9DSF2-F1
#
_entry.id   AF-A0A0P9DSF2-F1
#
_cell.length_a   1.000
_cell.length_b   1.000
_cell.length_c   1.000
_cell.angle_alpha   90.00
_cell.angle_beta   90.00
_cell.angle_gamma   90.00
#
_symmetry.space_group_name_H-M   'P 1'
#
loop_
_entity.id
_entity.type
_entity.pdbx_description
1 polymer ?
#
loop_
_entity_poly.entity_id
_entity_poly.type
_entity_poly.pdbx_seq_one_letter_code
_entity_poly.pdbx_strand_id
1 'polypeptide(L)' 'YLLGEESVRLAEGIDPAAVQLLFDPQTSGGLLFAVPPERAAELRERFVAAREPIWQIGEVTKGAGIEVNA' A
#
# COMPACT_ATOMS: atom_id res chain seq x y z
N TYR A 1 10.79 5.11 16.12
CA TYR A 1 9.61 4.24 15.89
C TYR A 1 8.95 4.72 14.60
N LEU A 2 8.38 3.84 13.78
CA LEU A 2 7.79 4.22 12.49
C LEU A 2 6.42 4.91 12.63
N LEU A 3 5.81 4.89 13.82
CA LEU A 3 4.59 5.64 14.12
C LEU A 3 4.94 7.08 14.48
N GLY A 4 4.22 8.04 13.87
CA GLY A 4 4.43 9.46 14.11
C GLY A 4 3.91 10.34 12.96
N GLU A 5 3.81 11.64 13.24
CA GLU A 5 3.27 12.64 12.31
C GLU A 5 4.01 12.68 10.95
N GLU A 6 5.33 12.45 10.93
CA GLU A 6 6.12 12.51 9.70
C GLU A 6 6.29 11.15 9.00
N SER A 7 5.76 10.06 9.57
CA SER A 7 5.99 8.70 9.09
C SER A 7 4.71 7.91 8.82
N VAL A 8 4.08 7.30 9.82
CA VAL A 8 2.87 6.47 9.66
C VAL A 8 1.81 6.92 10.66
N ARG A 9 0.64 7.28 10.12
CA ARG A 9 -0.57 7.65 10.86
C ARG A 9 -1.64 6.58 10.63
N LEU A 10 -2.26 6.13 11.72
CA LEU A 10 -3.30 5.09 11.70
C LEU A 10 -4.65 5.74 12.01
N ALA A 11 -5.66 5.47 11.20
CA ALA A 11 -7.03 5.87 11.49
C ALA A 11 -7.55 5.16 12.76
N GLU A 12 -8.52 5.79 13.44
CA GLU A 12 -9.23 5.15 14.54
C GLU A 12 -10.00 3.92 14.03
N GLY A 13 -10.00 2.84 14.82
CA GLY A 13 -10.79 1.64 14.54
C GLY A 13 -10.08 0.57 13.71
N ILE A 14 -8.82 0.76 13.30
CA ILE A 14 -8.03 -0.31 12.68
C ILE A 14 -7.75 -1.40 13.73
N ASP A 15 -8.00 -2.66 13.35
CA ASP A 15 -7.69 -3.81 14.19
C ASP A 15 -6.20 -3.81 14.58
N PRO A 16 -5.85 -3.84 15.89
CA PRO A 16 -4.46 -3.92 16.34
C PRO A 16 -3.67 -5.07 15.72
N ALA A 17 -4.30 -6.21 15.42
CA ALA A 17 -3.65 -7.33 14.74
C ALA A 17 -3.29 -6.96 13.30
N ALA A 18 -4.15 -6.23 12.59
CA ALA A 18 -3.85 -5.71 11.25
C ALA A 18 -2.71 -4.70 11.29
N VAL A 19 -2.67 -3.82 12.31
CA VAL A 19 -1.55 -2.88 12.50
C VAL A 19 -0.23 -3.63 12.66
N GLN A 20 -0.20 -4.71 13.44
CA GLN A 20 1.02 -5.52 13.61
C GLN A 20 1.48 -6.14 12.29
N LEU A 21 0.57 -6.61 11.44
CA LEU A 21 0.90 -7.19 10.14
C LEU A 21 1.54 -6.17 9.18
N LEU A 22 1.18 -4.88 9.25
CA LEU A 22 1.75 -3.84 8.39
C LEU A 22 3.25 -3.60 8.63
N PHE A 23 3.76 -3.98 9.81
CA PHE A 23 5.17 -3.86 10.18
C PHE A 23 5.91 -5.20 10.15
N ASP A 24 5.27 -6.27 9.67
CA ASP A 24 5.86 -7.60 9.57
C ASP A 24 7.00 -7.63 8.52
N PRO A 25 8.23 -8.04 8.89
CA PRO A 25 9.34 -8.09 7.95
C PRO A 25 9.11 -9.16 6.87
N GLN A 26 9.09 -8.74 5.61
CA GLN A 26 8.86 -9.63 4.48
C GLN A 26 10.16 -10.27 3.97
N THR A 27 10.17 -11.59 3.81
CA THR A 27 11.24 -12.32 3.11
C THR A 27 10.85 -12.54 1.67
N SER A 28 11.67 -12.10 0.71
CA SER A 28 11.37 -12.19 -0.73
C SER A 28 10.02 -11.56 -1.10
N GLY A 29 9.72 -10.39 -0.51
CA GLY A 29 8.49 -9.67 -0.76
C GLY A 29 8.28 -9.29 -2.23
N GLY A 30 7.04 -8.92 -2.55
CA GLY A 30 6.68 -8.45 -3.89
C GLY A 30 7.20 -7.05 -4.21
N LEU A 31 6.79 -6.55 -5.38
CA LEU A 31 7.08 -5.18 -5.80
C LEU A 31 5.99 -4.22 -5.30
N LEU A 32 6.40 -3.11 -4.71
CA LEU A 32 5.55 -1.95 -4.44
C LEU A 32 5.98 -0.80 -5.35
N PHE A 33 5.05 -0.26 -6.12
CA PHE A 33 5.33 0.81 -7.07
C PHE A 33 4.08 1.67 -7.31
N ALA A 34 4.29 2.89 -7.80
CA ALA A 34 3.22 3.82 -8.17
C ALA A 34 3.15 3.97 -9.70
N VAL A 35 1.95 4.21 -10.21
CA VAL A 35 1.71 4.56 -11.61
C VAL A 35 0.76 5.75 -11.71
N PRO A 36 0.85 6.56 -12.78
CA PRO A 36 -0.17 7.57 -13.05
C PRO A 36 -1.57 6.94 -13.14
N PRO A 37 -2.62 7.60 -12.61
CA PRO A 37 -3.96 7.02 -12.53
C PRO A 37 -4.52 6.61 -13.89
N GLU A 38 -4.19 7.35 -14.95
CA GLU A 38 -4.60 7.06 -16.33
C GLU A 38 -4.00 5.75 -16.88
N ARG A 39 -2.96 5.20 -16.26
CA ARG A 39 -2.32 3.94 -16.66
C ARG A 39 -2.68 2.75 -15.77
N ALA A 40 -3.40 2.97 -14.68
CA ALA A 40 -3.68 1.93 -13.68
C ALA A 40 -4.52 0.77 -14.27
N ALA A 41 -5.52 1.09 -15.10
CA ALA A 41 -6.37 0.09 -15.75
C ALA A 41 -5.57 -0.77 -16.75
N GLU A 42 -4.82 -0.13 -17.65
CA GLU A 42 -3.96 -0.81 -18.63
C GLU A 42 -2.95 -1.74 -17.95
N LEU A 43 -2.32 -1.28 -16.85
CA LEU A 43 -1.38 -2.10 -16.09
C LEU A 43 -2.06 -3.34 -15.50
N ARG A 44 -3.23 -3.17 -14.87
CA ARG A 44 -3.96 -4.28 -14.26
C ARG A 44 -4.32 -5.35 -15.30
N GLU A 45 -4.76 -4.94 -16.49
CA GLU A 45 -5.05 -5.86 -17.60
C GLU A 45 -3.80 -6.65 -18.02
N ARG A 46 -2.63 -6.00 -18.08
CA ARG A 46 -1.37 -6.67 -18.42
C ARG A 46 -0.96 -7.71 -17.39
N PHE A 47 -1.12 -7.43 -16.09
CA PHE A 47 -0.85 -8.39 -15.02
C PHE A 47 -1.80 -9.60 -15.09
N VAL A 48 -3.10 -9.35 -15.32
CA VAL A 48 -4.09 -10.42 -15.53
C VAL A 48 -3.72 -11.27 -16.75
N ALA A 49 -3.35 -10.66 -17.87
CA ALA A 49 -2.92 -11.38 -19.07
C ALA A 49 -1.65 -12.22 -18.84
N ALA A 50 -0.71 -11.70 -18.03
CA ALA A 50 0.48 -12.42 -17.61
C ALA A 50 0.22 -13.50 -16.55
N ARG A 51 -0.99 -13.57 -16.00
CA ARG A 51 -1.37 -14.42 -14.85
C ARG A 51 -0.54 -14.15 -13.59
N GLU A 52 -0.12 -12.90 -13.43
CA GLU A 52 0.59 -12.41 -12.25
C GLU A 52 -0.38 -11.61 -11.38
N PRO A 53 -0.33 -11.78 -10.05
CA PRO A 53 -1.24 -11.08 -9.17
C PRO A 53 -0.83 -9.61 -8.99
N ILE A 54 -1.83 -8.75 -8.81
CA ILE A 54 -1.63 -7.31 -8.53
C ILE A 54 -2.76 -6.79 -7.63
N TRP A 55 -2.38 -5.99 -6.64
CA TRP A 55 -3.30 -5.34 -5.69
C TRP A 55 -3.06 -3.84 -5.68
N GLN A 56 -4.14 -3.07 -5.85
CA GLN A 56 -4.13 -1.65 -5.53
C GLN A 56 -4.43 -1.51 -4.03
N ILE A 57 -3.48 -0.96 -3.28
CA ILE A 57 -3.55 -0.86 -1.82
C ILE A 57 -3.67 0.59 -1.31
N GLY A 58 -3.71 1.56 -2.23
CA GLY A 58 -3.82 2.98 -1.88
C GLY A 58 -3.53 3.89 -3.06
N GLU A 59 -3.27 5.16 -2.76
CA GLU A 59 -2.92 6.22 -3.70
C GLU A 59 -1.86 7.15 -3.11
N VAL A 60 -1.12 7.86 -3.98
CA VAL A 60 -0.16 8.89 -3.57
C VAL A 60 -0.85 10.25 -3.63
N THR A 61 -0.96 10.91 -2.48
CA THR A 61 -1.52 12.25 -2.36
C THR A 61 -0.43 13.27 -2.05
N LYS A 62 -0.77 14.57 -2.13
CA LYS A 62 0.15 15.64 -1.71
C LYS A 62 0.31 15.62 -0.20
N GLY A 63 1.55 15.53 0.30
CA GLY A 63 1.83 15.55 1.73
C GLY A 63 3.14 14.83 2.06
N ALA A 64 3.24 14.36 3.31
CA ALA A 64 4.34 13.54 3.79
C ALA A 64 3.82 12.41 4.70
N GLY A 65 4.56 11.30 4.72
CA GLY A 65 4.21 10.09 5.46
C GLY A 65 3.17 9.21 4.77
N ILE A 66 2.61 8.28 5.52
CA ILE A 66 1.63 7.27 5.12
C ILE A 66 0.42 7.38 6.04
N GLU A 67 -0.77 7.40 5.46
CA GLU A 67 -2.03 7.32 6.17
C GLU A 67 -2.65 5.94 5.92
N VAL A 68 -2.94 5.22 6.99
CA VAL A 68 -3.62 3.92 6.93
C VAL A 68 -5.06 4.13 7.39
N ASN A 69 -6.01 3.75 6.54
CA ASN A 69 -7.45 3.85 6.80
C ASN A 69 -8.05 2.47 7.11
N ALA A 70 -9.19 2.45 7.78
CA ALA A 70 -9.95 1.24 8.11
C ALA A 70 -10.77 0.70 6.93
#